data_AF-A0A9N9BDM5-F1
#
_entry.id   AF-A0A9N9BDM5-F1
#
_cell.length_a   1.000
_cell.length_b   1.000
_cell.length_c   1.000
_cell.angle_alpha   90.00
_cell.angle_beta   90.00
_cell.angle_gamma   90.00
#
_symmetry.space_group_name_H-M   'P 1'
#
loop_
_entity.id
_entity.type
_entity.pdbx_description
1 polymer ?
#
loop_
_entity_poly.entity_id
_entity_poly.type
_entity_poly.pdbx_seq_one_letter_code
_entity_poly.pdbx_strand_id
1 'polypeptide(L)'
;MLRNRPSQNLMVPVEYPPKDDFENNRQLNVIARAILLDESLVQLWNLVISGALLILFPPSPPPGWLCPTADDVKFRLTKLIELGFKLDDNSIVDALQMFENKLDIYGDIFWNVFTTIRSGESNFSLLFGLFKEAFEPSRGLKTSLFLNFLKSRCVSIKG
;
A
#
# COMPACT_ATOMS: atom_id res chain seq x y z
N MET A 1 29.34 -29.60 -40.82
CA MET A 1 28.96 -30.01 -39.45
C MET A 1 28.08 -28.93 -38.85
N LEU A 2 26.76 -29.17 -38.81
CA LEU A 2 25.76 -28.26 -38.26
C LEU A 2 25.75 -28.40 -36.74
N ARG A 3 25.98 -27.30 -36.01
CA ARG A 3 25.82 -27.26 -34.54
C ARG A 3 24.32 -27.23 -34.21
N ASN A 4 23.83 -28.32 -33.62
CA ASN A 4 22.49 -28.35 -33.01
C ASN A 4 22.42 -27.31 -31.89
N ARG A 5 21.45 -26.37 -31.97
CA ARG A 5 21.03 -25.58 -30.82
C ARG A 5 20.19 -26.47 -29.91
N PRO A 6 20.42 -26.51 -28.59
CA PRO A 6 19.47 -27.13 -27.70
C PRO A 6 18.18 -26.29 -27.68
N SER A 7 17.08 -27.04 -27.66
CA SER A 7 15.69 -26.63 -27.71
C SER A 7 15.35 -25.45 -26.80
N GLN A 8 14.43 -24.62 -27.26
CA GLN A 8 13.81 -23.52 -26.52
C GLN A 8 13.52 -23.95 -25.07
N ASN A 9 14.22 -23.33 -24.10
CA ASN A 9 13.76 -23.32 -22.73
C ASN A 9 12.37 -22.67 -22.73
N LEU A 10 11.34 -23.50 -22.57
CA LEU A 10 10.03 -23.05 -22.13
C LEU A 10 10.26 -22.24 -20.86
N MET A 11 10.09 -20.92 -20.97
CA MET A 11 10.16 -20.01 -19.85
C MET A 11 8.94 -20.31 -18.98
N VAL A 12 9.10 -21.26 -18.07
CA VAL A 12 8.11 -21.55 -17.03
C VAL A 12 7.91 -20.22 -16.29
N PRO A 13 6.68 -19.70 -16.16
CA PRO A 13 6.45 -18.51 -15.36
C PRO A 13 7.04 -18.76 -13.97
N VAL A 14 8.03 -17.95 -13.59
CA VAL A 14 8.59 -18.01 -12.24
C VAL A 14 7.44 -17.65 -11.30
N GLU A 15 6.93 -18.67 -10.60
CA GLU A 15 5.89 -18.50 -9.59
C GLU A 15 6.49 -17.63 -8.49
N TYR A 16 5.98 -16.40 -8.35
CA TYR A 16 6.42 -15.48 -7.30
C TYR A 16 5.36 -15.42 -6.18
N PRO A 17 5.74 -15.67 -4.91
CA PRO A 17 7.10 -15.99 -4.45
C PRO A 17 7.52 -17.44 -4.77
N PRO A 18 8.82 -17.71 -5.00
CA PRO A 18 9.34 -19.06 -5.18
C PRO A 18 9.08 -19.93 -3.94
N LYS A 19 8.60 -21.17 -4.15
CA LYS A 19 8.28 -22.14 -3.08
C LYS A 19 9.50 -22.74 -2.37
N ASP A 20 10.71 -22.27 -2.64
CA ASP A 20 11.93 -22.95 -2.19
C ASP A 20 12.34 -22.60 -0.75
N ASP A 21 11.59 -21.76 -0.03
CA ASP A 21 11.86 -21.28 1.34
C ASP A 21 13.22 -20.57 1.53
N PHE A 22 14.10 -20.55 0.53
CA PHE A 22 15.45 -20.02 0.60
C PHE A 22 15.53 -18.56 0.14
N GLU A 23 14.81 -18.19 -0.93
CA GLU A 23 14.86 -16.82 -1.45
C GLU A 23 14.27 -15.82 -0.45
N ASN A 24 13.25 -16.24 0.32
CA ASN A 24 12.67 -15.44 1.41
C ASN A 24 13.70 -15.16 2.52
N ASN A 25 14.45 -16.18 2.97
CA ASN A 25 15.43 -16.01 4.05
C ASN A 25 16.60 -15.09 3.66
N ARG A 26 17.05 -15.13 2.40
CA ARG A 26 18.12 -14.25 1.92
C ARG A 26 17.64 -12.81 1.82
N GLN A 27 16.44 -12.58 1.28
CA GLN A 27 15.85 -11.24 1.20
C GLN A 27 15.57 -10.67 2.59
N LEU A 28 15.03 -11.47 3.51
CA LEU A 28 14.81 -11.08 4.91
C LEU A 28 16.13 -10.72 5.62
N ASN A 29 17.21 -11.48 5.40
CA ASN A 29 18.53 -11.15 5.94
C ASN A 29 19.10 -9.86 5.37
N VAL A 30 18.85 -9.57 4.09
CA VAL A 30 19.24 -8.28 3.47
C VAL A 30 18.46 -7.14 4.09
N ILE A 31 17.14 -7.27 4.25
CA ILE A 31 16.28 -6.25 4.88
C ILE A 31 16.70 -6.02 6.34
N ALA A 32 16.90 -7.09 7.12
CA ALA A 32 17.32 -7.00 8.51
C ALA A 32 18.67 -6.29 8.67
N ARG A 33 19.65 -6.63 7.81
CA ARG A 33 20.95 -5.96 7.81
C ARG A 33 20.85 -4.50 7.39
N ALA A 34 19.99 -4.18 6.43
CA ALA A 34 19.77 -2.79 6.03
C ALA A 34 19.23 -1.98 7.22
N ILE A 35 18.20 -2.48 7.92
CA ILE A 35 17.61 -1.82 9.10
C ILE A 35 18.66 -1.62 10.21
N LEU A 36 19.53 -2.61 10.45
CA LEU A 36 20.59 -2.49 11.46
C LEU A 36 21.68 -1.48 11.08
N LEU A 37 21.89 -1.23 9.78
CA LEU A 37 22.86 -0.24 9.30
C LEU A 37 22.27 1.17 9.24
N ASP A 38 20.95 1.27 9.07
CA ASP A 38 20.23 2.53 9.01
C ASP A 38 18.86 2.38 9.68
N GLU A 39 18.79 2.82 10.93
CA GLU A 39 17.56 2.80 11.73
C GLU A 39 16.45 3.65 11.11
N SER A 40 16.74 4.59 10.20
CA SER A 40 15.72 5.36 9.50
C SER A 40 14.90 4.51 8.53
N LEU A 41 15.40 3.35 8.10
CA LEU A 41 14.66 2.39 7.27
C LEU A 41 13.47 1.78 8.03
N VAL A 42 13.47 1.86 9.36
CA VAL A 42 12.29 1.56 10.18
C VAL A 42 11.11 2.48 9.80
N GLN A 43 11.37 3.72 9.38
CA GLN A 43 10.33 4.62 8.90
C GLN A 43 9.74 4.19 7.54
N LEU A 44 10.39 3.29 6.81
CA LEU A 44 9.80 2.65 5.63
C LEU A 44 8.71 1.62 5.99
N TRP A 45 8.39 1.42 7.27
CA TRP A 45 7.24 0.60 7.66
C TRP A 45 5.90 1.09 7.09
N ASN A 46 5.80 2.35 6.68
CA ASN A 46 4.64 2.86 5.93
C ASN A 46 4.48 2.12 4.58
N LEU A 47 5.59 1.64 3.99
CA LEU A 47 5.56 0.78 2.81
C LEU A 47 4.91 -0.57 3.07
N VAL A 48 4.85 -1.06 4.32
CA VAL A 48 4.19 -2.33 4.63
C VAL A 48 2.67 -2.17 4.52
N ILE A 49 2.12 -1.04 4.96
CA ILE A 49 0.69 -0.72 4.78
C ILE A 49 0.36 -0.63 3.29
N SER A 50 1.12 0.17 2.55
CA SER A 50 0.95 0.29 1.10
C SER A 50 1.13 -1.05 0.37
N GLY A 51 2.16 -1.83 0.73
CA GLY A 51 2.41 -3.16 0.18
C GLY A 51 1.27 -4.14 0.43
N ALA A 52 0.67 -4.12 1.63
CA ALA A 52 -0.49 -4.94 1.93
C ALA A 52 -1.71 -4.54 1.08
N LEU A 53 -1.91 -3.25 0.81
CA LEU A 53 -2.94 -2.78 -0.09
C LEU A 53 -2.65 -3.17 -1.55
N LEU A 54 -1.40 -3.18 -2.01
CA LEU A 54 -1.03 -3.67 -3.35
C LEU A 54 -1.33 -5.16 -3.55
N ILE A 55 -1.17 -5.96 -2.50
CA ILE A 55 -1.55 -7.39 -2.55
C ILE A 55 -3.06 -7.53 -2.74
N LEU A 56 -3.85 -6.70 -2.05
CA LEU A 56 -5.30 -6.70 -2.16
C LEU A 56 -5.77 -6.11 -3.50
N PHE A 57 -5.17 -5.02 -3.95
CA PHE A 57 -5.51 -4.25 -5.14
C PHE A 57 -4.33 -4.23 -6.12
N PRO A 58 -4.04 -5.35 -6.80
CA PRO A 58 -2.93 -5.42 -7.75
C PRO A 58 -3.07 -4.39 -8.87
N PRO A 59 -1.97 -3.78 -9.35
CA PRO A 59 -2.00 -2.88 -10.50
C PRO A 59 -2.62 -3.52 -11.74
N SER A 60 -2.34 -4.81 -11.94
CA SER A 60 -2.91 -5.67 -12.98
C SER A 60 -3.56 -6.90 -12.30
N PRO A 61 -4.89 -6.87 -12.07
CA PRO A 61 -5.58 -7.98 -11.45
C PRO A 61 -5.52 -9.26 -12.28
N PRO A 62 -5.21 -10.43 -11.68
CA PRO A 62 -5.22 -11.70 -12.40
C PRO A 62 -6.66 -12.14 -12.74
N PRO A 63 -6.83 -13.05 -13.73
CA PRO A 63 -8.15 -13.60 -14.05
C PRO A 63 -8.83 -14.21 -12.81
N GLY A 64 -10.10 -13.88 -12.59
CA GLY A 64 -10.87 -14.35 -11.44
C GLY A 64 -10.61 -13.59 -10.13
N TRP A 65 -9.78 -12.55 -10.13
CA TRP A 65 -9.66 -11.66 -8.99
C TRP A 65 -10.99 -10.96 -8.71
N LEU A 66 -11.44 -11.05 -7.47
CA LEU A 66 -12.59 -10.33 -6.95
C LEU A 66 -12.09 -9.11 -6.19
N CYS A 67 -12.73 -7.97 -6.44
CA CYS A 67 -12.39 -6.74 -5.73
C CYS A 67 -12.61 -6.92 -4.22
N PRO A 68 -11.58 -6.71 -3.38
CA PRO A 68 -11.70 -6.79 -1.92
C PRO A 68 -12.76 -5.83 -1.40
N THR A 69 -13.51 -6.28 -0.40
CA THR A 69 -14.47 -5.46 0.33
C THR A 69 -13.78 -4.61 1.39
N ALA A 70 -14.51 -3.63 1.96
CA ALA A 70 -14.01 -2.87 3.10
C ALA A 70 -13.63 -3.77 4.30
N ASP A 71 -14.36 -4.87 4.52
CA ASP A 71 -14.06 -5.82 5.59
C ASP A 71 -12.77 -6.60 5.33
N ASP A 72 -12.50 -7.01 4.09
CA ASP A 72 -11.24 -7.67 3.72
C ASP A 72 -10.03 -6.76 3.97
N VAL A 73 -10.15 -5.48 3.59
CA VAL A 73 -9.11 -4.48 3.80
C VAL A 73 -8.93 -4.19 5.28
N LYS A 74 -10.03 -3.99 6.02
CA LYS A 74 -10.00 -3.75 7.47
C LYS A 74 -9.34 -4.92 8.19
N PHE A 75 -9.72 -6.15 7.87
CA PHE A 75 -9.11 -7.35 8.45
C PHE A 75 -7.59 -7.37 8.25
N ARG A 76 -7.13 -7.12 7.01
CA ARG A 76 -5.70 -7.08 6.70
C ARG A 76 -4.96 -5.98 7.47
N LEU A 77 -5.50 -4.77 7.53
CA LEU A 77 -4.86 -3.64 8.21
C LEU A 77 -4.87 -3.80 9.73
N THR A 78 -5.97 -4.30 10.31
CA THR A 78 -6.03 -4.61 11.75
C THR A 78 -4.98 -5.65 12.14
N LYS A 79 -4.75 -6.68 11.30
CA LYS A 79 -3.67 -7.64 11.55
C LYS A 79 -2.29 -7.01 11.58
N LEU A 80 -2.02 -6.02 10.73
CA LEU A 80 -0.76 -5.28 10.78
C LEU A 80 -0.69 -4.41 12.05
N ILE A 81 -1.78 -3.76 12.44
CA ILE A 81 -1.82 -2.95 13.66
C ILE A 81 -1.56 -3.80 14.91
N GLU A 82 -2.13 -5.00 14.98
CA GLU A 82 -1.87 -5.99 16.05
C GLU A 82 -0.38 -6.39 16.13
N LEU A 83 0.36 -6.32 15.01
CA LEU A 83 1.81 -6.58 14.96
C LEU A 83 2.67 -5.34 15.29
N GLY A 84 2.05 -4.19 15.59
CA GLY A 84 2.74 -2.97 15.98
C GLY A 84 2.91 -1.94 14.86
N PHE A 85 2.38 -2.21 13.66
CA PHE A 85 2.34 -1.20 12.60
C PHE A 85 1.33 -0.09 12.93
N LYS A 86 1.56 1.12 12.45
CA LYS A 86 0.68 2.27 12.68
C LYS A 86 0.03 2.71 11.37
N LEU A 87 -1.27 2.95 11.41
CA LEU A 87 -1.99 3.59 10.32
C LEU A 87 -2.06 5.10 10.60
N ASP A 88 -0.91 5.77 10.56
CA ASP A 88 -0.79 7.21 10.79
C ASP A 88 -1.07 8.03 9.53
N ASP A 89 -1.01 9.37 9.64
CA ASP A 89 -1.28 10.28 8.52
C ASP A 89 -0.35 10.00 7.34
N ASN A 90 0.92 9.73 7.63
CA ASN A 90 1.95 9.43 6.64
C ASN A 90 1.62 8.15 5.85
N SER A 91 1.31 7.06 6.55
CA SER A 91 0.91 5.78 5.94
C SER A 91 -0.35 5.90 5.09
N ILE A 92 -1.33 6.68 5.54
CA ILE A 92 -2.57 6.91 4.78
C ILE A 92 -2.30 7.73 3.52
N VAL A 93 -1.51 8.81 3.63
CA VAL A 93 -1.14 9.64 2.47
C VAL A 93 -0.36 8.82 1.45
N ASP A 94 0.63 8.03 1.87
CA ASP A 94 1.40 7.15 0.99
C ASP A 94 0.51 6.16 0.24
N ALA A 95 -0.41 5.50 0.96
CA ALA A 95 -1.35 4.56 0.37
C ALA A 95 -2.27 5.24 -0.66
N LEU A 96 -2.88 6.38 -0.31
CA LEU A 96 -3.79 7.09 -1.21
C LEU A 96 -3.07 7.64 -2.45
N GLN A 97 -1.86 8.16 -2.30
CA GLN A 97 -1.04 8.63 -3.42
C GLN A 97 -0.64 7.48 -4.35
N MET A 98 -0.27 6.33 -3.79
CA MET A 98 0.07 5.14 -4.58
C MET A 98 -1.11 4.65 -5.43
N PHE A 99 -2.34 4.81 -4.95
CA PHE A 99 -3.57 4.47 -5.68
C PHE A 99 -4.24 5.66 -6.37
N GLU A 100 -3.57 6.80 -6.52
CA GLU A 100 -4.18 8.05 -6.97
C GLU A 100 -5.03 7.90 -8.25
N ASN A 101 -4.52 7.18 -9.23
CA ASN A 101 -5.20 6.95 -10.52
C ASN A 101 -6.40 5.98 -10.45
N LYS A 102 -6.65 5.39 -9.28
CA LYS A 102 -7.74 4.43 -9.02
C LYS A 102 -8.60 4.84 -7.82
N LEU A 103 -8.43 6.07 -7.30
CA LEU A 103 -9.20 6.55 -6.15
C LEU A 103 -10.69 6.74 -6.45
N ASP A 104 -11.06 6.91 -7.71
CA ASP A 104 -12.44 6.89 -8.18
C ASP A 104 -13.09 5.51 -8.03
N ILE A 105 -12.29 4.43 -8.07
CA ILE A 105 -12.76 3.05 -7.94
C ILE A 105 -12.66 2.54 -6.49
N TYR A 106 -11.50 2.72 -5.86
CA TYR A 106 -11.21 2.11 -4.54
C TYR A 106 -11.25 3.12 -3.38
N GLY A 107 -11.31 4.41 -3.69
CA GLY A 107 -11.15 5.44 -2.67
C GLY A 107 -12.22 5.42 -1.59
N ASP A 108 -13.47 5.07 -1.90
CA ASP A 108 -14.53 4.89 -0.88
C ASP A 108 -14.22 3.75 0.07
N ILE A 109 -13.68 2.63 -0.45
CA ILE A 109 -13.29 1.47 0.35
C ILE A 109 -12.17 1.88 1.32
N PHE A 110 -11.12 2.52 0.80
CA PHE A 110 -10.01 3.01 1.63
C PHE A 110 -10.48 4.01 2.68
N TRP A 111 -11.29 4.99 2.28
CA TRP A 111 -11.80 6.02 3.17
C TRP A 111 -12.60 5.43 4.33
N ASN A 112 -13.54 4.53 4.03
CA ASN A 112 -14.37 3.89 5.04
C ASN A 112 -13.54 3.07 6.03
N VAL A 113 -12.52 2.36 5.53
CA VAL A 113 -11.66 1.55 6.39
C VAL A 113 -10.76 2.41 7.26
N PHE A 114 -10.10 3.42 6.69
CA PHE A 114 -9.19 4.30 7.43
C PHE A 114 -9.93 5.07 8.53
N THR A 115 -11.11 5.62 8.23
CA THR A 115 -11.96 6.29 9.23
C THR A 115 -12.49 5.34 10.29
N THR A 116 -12.83 4.09 9.91
CA THR A 116 -13.26 3.06 10.87
C THR A 116 -12.13 2.66 11.81
N ILE A 117 -10.90 2.50 11.31
CA ILE A 117 -9.74 2.15 12.13
C ILE A 117 -9.34 3.33 13.04
N ARG A 118 -9.44 4.57 12.53
CA ARG A 118 -9.16 5.80 13.28
C ARG A 118 -10.41 6.43 13.88
N SER A 119 -11.40 5.61 14.26
CA SER A 119 -12.71 6.09 14.74
C SER A 119 -12.65 6.94 16.02
N GLY A 120 -11.49 7.02 16.70
CA GLY A 120 -11.26 7.93 17.81
C GLY A 120 -11.05 9.39 17.39
N GLU A 121 -10.90 9.68 16.11
CA GLU A 121 -10.66 11.02 15.57
C GLU A 121 -11.90 11.57 14.86
N SER A 122 -12.10 12.90 14.95
CA SER A 122 -13.10 13.55 14.13
C SER A 122 -12.67 13.56 12.67
N ASN A 123 -13.63 13.51 11.74
CA ASN A 123 -13.36 13.57 10.31
C ASN A 123 -12.54 14.82 9.93
N PHE A 124 -12.80 15.94 10.61
CA PHE A 124 -12.01 17.17 10.45
C PHE A 124 -10.55 17.00 10.89
N SER A 125 -10.31 16.40 12.05
CA SER A 125 -8.95 16.16 12.55
C SER A 125 -8.16 15.26 11.61
N LEU A 126 -8.79 14.18 11.14
CA LEU A 126 -8.19 13.26 10.17
C LEU A 126 -7.83 14.00 8.88
N LEU A 127 -8.80 14.68 8.24
CA LEU A 127 -8.56 15.42 7.01
C LEU A 127 -7.48 16.49 7.16
N PHE A 128 -7.49 17.24 8.27
CA PHE A 128 -6.48 18.25 8.54
C PHE A 128 -5.08 17.63 8.65
N GLY A 129 -4.94 16.51 9.35
CA GLY A 129 -3.69 15.73 9.43
C GLY A 129 -3.22 15.28 8.05
N LEU A 130 -4.11 14.69 7.25
CA LEU A 130 -3.81 14.23 5.90
C LEU A 130 -3.41 15.37 4.95
N PHE A 131 -4.06 16.54 5.04
CA PHE A 131 -3.66 17.71 4.25
C PHE A 131 -2.29 18.23 4.69
N LYS A 132 -2.07 18.36 6.00
CA LYS A 132 -0.78 18.80 6.54
C LYS A 132 0.34 17.89 6.04
N GLU A 133 0.17 16.58 6.20
CA GLU A 133 1.14 15.59 5.76
C GLU A 133 1.31 15.63 4.25
N ALA A 134 0.25 15.72 3.46
CA ALA A 134 0.34 15.83 2.01
C ALA A 134 1.19 17.03 1.57
N PHE A 135 1.02 18.19 2.20
CA PHE A 135 1.75 19.42 1.85
C PHE A 135 3.18 19.49 2.38
N GLU A 136 3.69 18.44 3.04
CA GLU A 136 5.09 18.38 3.46
C GLU A 136 6.02 18.52 2.23
N PRO A 137 6.96 19.50 2.23
CA PRO A 137 7.80 19.79 1.06
C PRO A 137 8.61 18.59 0.56
N SER A 138 8.97 17.67 1.46
CA SER A 138 9.73 16.45 1.17
C SER A 138 8.99 15.46 0.26
N ARG A 139 7.65 15.50 0.22
CA ARG A 139 6.82 14.59 -0.58
C ARG A 139 6.73 14.97 -2.03
N GLY A 140 7.01 16.24 -2.36
CA GLY A 140 6.94 16.75 -3.73
C GLY A 140 5.62 16.44 -4.41
N LEU A 141 4.48 16.79 -3.80
CA LEU A 141 3.13 16.60 -4.33
C LEU A 141 3.06 16.88 -5.83
N LYS A 142 2.72 15.87 -6.63
CA LYS A 142 2.78 15.95 -8.09
C LYS A 142 1.42 16.20 -8.74
N THR A 143 0.32 15.88 -8.07
CA THR A 143 -0.93 15.59 -8.79
C THR A 143 -2.20 16.03 -8.05
N SER A 144 -3.20 16.40 -8.86
CA SER A 144 -4.44 17.02 -8.41
C SER A 144 -5.52 16.02 -8.02
N LEU A 145 -5.43 14.75 -8.44
CA LEU A 145 -6.49 13.75 -8.23
C LEU A 145 -6.61 13.35 -6.76
N PHE A 146 -5.49 13.12 -6.08
CA PHE A 146 -5.43 12.85 -4.65
C PHE A 146 -5.96 14.04 -3.84
N LEU A 147 -5.57 15.27 -4.19
CA LEU A 147 -6.08 16.47 -3.50
C LEU A 147 -7.58 16.67 -3.75
N ASN A 148 -8.06 16.40 -4.97
CA ASN A 148 -9.49 16.44 -5.28
C ASN A 148 -10.26 15.37 -4.51
N PHE A 149 -9.69 14.18 -4.36
CA PHE A 149 -10.24 13.13 -3.52
C PHE A 149 -10.37 13.61 -2.06
N LEU A 150 -9.32 14.15 -1.45
CA LEU A 150 -9.41 14.68 -0.08
C LEU A 150 -10.44 15.82 0.04
N LYS A 151 -10.49 16.74 -0.93
CA LYS A 151 -11.49 17.81 -0.96
C LYS A 151 -12.92 17.27 -1.02
N SER A 152 -13.17 16.20 -1.75
CA SER A 152 -14.50 15.58 -1.83
C SER A 152 -14.98 15.10 -0.45
N ARG A 153 -14.06 14.66 0.42
CA ARG A 153 -14.37 14.20 1.78
C ARG A 153 -14.65 15.34 2.76
N CYS A 154 -14.15 16.55 2.48
CA CYS A 154 -14.52 17.75 3.24
C CYS A 154 -15.97 18.16 3.03
N VAL A 155 -16.52 17.97 1.83
CA VAL A 155 -17.89 18.40 1.50
C VAL A 155 -18.93 17.55 2.23
N SER A 156 -18.65 16.27 2.46
CA SER A 156 -19.50 15.37 3.24
C SER A 156 -19.60 15.71 4.74
N ILE A 157 -18.82 16.66 5.26
CA ILE A 157 -18.90 17.12 6.67
C ILE A 157 -20.04 18.13 6.86
N LYS A 158 -20.58 18.71 5.79
CA LYS A 158 -21.64 19.73 5.86
C LYS A 158 -23.07 19.16 5.76
N GLY A 159 -23.25 17.85 5.90
CA GLY A 159 -24.56 17.16 5.88
C GLY A 159 -24.98 16.71 7.26
#